data_AF-A0A935AIX9-F1
#
_entry.id   AF-A0A935AIX9-F1
#
_cell.length_a   1.000
_cell.length_b   1.000
_cell.length_c   1.000
_cell.angle_alpha   90.00
_cell.angle_beta   90.00
_cell.angle_gamma   90.00
#
_symmetry.space_group_name_H-M   'P 1'
#
loop_
_entity.id
_entity.type
_entity.pdbx_description
1 polymer ?
#
loop_
_entity_poly.entity_id
_entity_poly.type
_entity_poly.pdbx_seq_one_letter_code
_entity_poly.pdbx_strand_id
1 'polypeptide(L)'
;MGLYQWKYPFDIYRSVRATATLRFDKYFQLITENKSLNGSPVQEKRIGLKLEYIYDNTHDASLNIKNGTRYKIYTEFINRFNLQVIDGFEFSASDGFTGIIGFDGRHYIPILNKAVLALRAAGATSFGSEKMLYYLGGVENWLSPKFNNTTPIPEDFGYAYKANVFQMRGFSNNIRNGATFLVANAELRIPFMQYILGKNRGSAFFRNLQITGFFDAGLAWHGSGPFSPKNPLNTTTITSPPLIEVHVEYFRDPLVMGFGTGVRTQLLGYFVKLDYGWGIDTRIVQAPKLYLSFGMDF
;
A
#
# COMPACT_ATOMS: atom_id res chain seq x y z
N MET A 1 19.90 7.48 -10.42
CA MET A 1 19.74 6.87 -9.08
C MET A 1 20.80 5.80 -8.92
N GLY A 2 21.64 5.89 -7.91
CA GLY A 2 22.56 4.83 -7.49
C GLY A 2 21.89 3.96 -6.43
N LEU A 3 22.00 2.64 -6.57
CA LEU A 3 21.50 1.67 -5.60
C LEU A 3 22.55 0.58 -5.41
N TYR A 4 22.87 0.29 -4.16
CA TYR A 4 23.76 -0.80 -3.79
C TYR A 4 23.07 -1.66 -2.73
N GLN A 5 23.06 -2.98 -2.92
CA GLN A 5 22.39 -3.90 -2.00
C GLN A 5 23.33 -5.01 -1.53
N TRP A 6 23.49 -5.11 -0.22
CA TRP A 6 24.10 -6.27 0.46
C TRP A 6 23.00 -7.24 0.90
N LYS A 7 23.26 -8.54 0.74
CA LYS A 7 22.38 -9.62 1.23
C LYS A 7 23.23 -10.65 1.97
N TYR A 8 22.83 -10.97 3.20
CA TYR A 8 23.43 -12.01 4.02
C TYR A 8 22.39 -13.08 4.36
N PRO A 9 22.48 -14.29 3.79
CA PRO A 9 21.62 -15.41 4.18
C PRO A 9 22.12 -16.04 5.49
N PHE A 10 21.24 -16.15 6.49
CA PHE A 10 21.55 -16.89 7.72
C PHE A 10 21.30 -18.40 7.53
N ASP A 11 20.21 -18.72 6.86
CA ASP A 11 19.82 -20.09 6.50
C ASP A 11 19.02 -20.09 5.18
N ILE A 12 18.43 -21.23 4.85
CA ILE A 12 17.66 -21.44 3.60
C ILE A 12 16.41 -20.55 3.54
N TYR A 13 15.86 -20.16 4.70
CA TYR A 13 14.61 -19.41 4.83
C TYR A 13 14.81 -17.97 5.35
N ARG A 14 15.95 -17.65 5.98
CA ARG A 14 16.21 -16.38 6.66
C ARG A 14 17.34 -15.59 6.00
N SER A 15 17.10 -14.30 5.77
CA SER A 15 18.14 -13.39 5.29
C SER A 15 17.97 -11.97 5.83
N VAL A 16 19.10 -11.27 5.95
CA VAL A 16 19.14 -9.81 6.14
C VAL A 16 19.61 -9.15 4.86
N ARG A 17 19.03 -7.99 4.56
CA ARG A 17 19.42 -7.15 3.43
C ARG A 17 19.64 -5.73 3.91
N ALA A 18 20.68 -5.11 3.37
CA ALA A 18 20.94 -3.70 3.54
C ALA A 18 21.04 -3.05 2.15
N THR A 19 20.21 -2.05 1.89
CA THR A 19 20.18 -1.33 0.61
C THR A 19 20.52 0.13 0.87
N ALA A 20 21.62 0.59 0.30
CA ALA A 20 21.99 1.99 0.26
C ALA A 20 21.50 2.61 -1.05
N THR A 21 20.91 3.80 -0.98
CA THR A 21 20.39 4.52 -2.15
C THR A 21 20.96 5.93 -2.18
N LEU A 22 21.30 6.40 -3.38
CA LEU A 22 21.68 7.78 -3.65
C LEU A 22 20.85 8.26 -4.83
N ARG A 23 20.02 9.28 -4.59
CA ARG A 23 19.04 9.78 -5.55
C ARG A 23 19.25 11.26 -5.78
N PHE A 24 19.25 11.65 -7.05
CA PHE A 24 19.31 13.03 -7.51
C PHE A 24 18.09 13.23 -8.39
N ASP A 25 17.16 14.07 -7.95
CA ASP A 25 15.93 14.38 -8.66
C ASP A 25 15.98 15.82 -9.17
N LYS A 26 15.43 16.03 -10.36
CA LYS A 26 15.28 17.34 -10.96
C LYS A 26 13.82 17.50 -11.36
N TYR A 27 13.12 18.39 -10.67
CA TYR A 27 11.72 18.68 -10.89
C TYR A 27 11.57 19.91 -11.76
N PHE A 28 10.78 19.77 -12.82
CA PHE A 28 10.34 20.89 -13.66
C PHE A 28 8.89 21.18 -13.32
N GLN A 29 8.56 22.45 -13.06
CA GLN A 29 7.17 22.85 -12.91
C GLN A 29 6.47 22.74 -14.26
N LEU A 30 5.19 22.32 -14.25
CA LEU A 30 4.38 22.35 -15.46
C LEU A 30 4.28 23.81 -15.93
N ILE A 31 4.63 24.05 -17.18
CA ILE A 31 4.64 25.40 -17.74
C ILE A 31 3.21 25.78 -18.12
N THR A 32 2.53 26.48 -17.22
CA THR A 32 1.20 27.07 -17.48
C THR A 32 1.25 28.59 -17.61
N GLU A 33 2.29 29.22 -17.06
CA GLU A 33 2.48 30.67 -17.03
C GLU A 33 3.95 31.06 -17.29
N ASN A 34 4.20 32.31 -17.70
CA ASN A 34 5.57 32.82 -17.90
C ASN A 34 6.46 32.70 -16.66
N LYS A 35 5.88 32.79 -15.45
CA LYS A 35 6.62 32.59 -14.19
C LYS A 35 7.12 31.15 -14.04
N SER A 36 6.30 30.16 -14.41
CA SER A 36 6.70 28.74 -14.43
C SER A 36 7.68 28.41 -15.56
N LEU A 37 7.61 29.12 -16.70
CA LEU A 37 8.57 29.00 -17.80
C LEU A 37 9.97 29.50 -17.41
N ASN A 38 10.03 30.63 -16.69
CA ASN A 38 11.29 31.24 -16.24
C ASN A 38 11.77 30.70 -14.87
N GLY A 39 11.02 29.78 -14.26
CA GLY A 39 11.37 29.17 -12.97
C GLY A 39 12.56 28.22 -13.13
N SER A 40 13.57 28.34 -12.26
CA SER A 40 14.67 27.39 -12.23
C SER A 40 14.18 26.02 -11.72
N PRO A 41 14.70 24.90 -12.28
CA PRO A 41 14.29 23.57 -11.87
C PRO A 41 14.72 23.29 -10.42
N VAL A 42 13.82 22.68 -9.65
CA VAL A 42 14.11 22.29 -8.26
C VAL A 42 14.96 21.03 -8.28
N GLN A 43 16.12 21.07 -7.61
CA GLN A 43 17.00 19.91 -7.47
C GLN A 43 16.89 19.37 -6.05
N GLU A 44 16.58 18.08 -5.93
CA GLU A 44 16.61 17.38 -4.63
C GLU A 44 17.66 16.28 -4.67
N LYS A 45 18.43 16.17 -3.58
CA LYS A 45 19.43 15.11 -3.41
C LYS A 45 19.11 14.37 -2.14
N ARG A 46 19.05 13.04 -2.23
CA ARG A 46 18.65 12.18 -1.13
C ARG A 46 19.59 11.00 -1.01
N ILE A 47 19.98 10.71 0.22
CA ILE A 47 20.70 9.49 0.59
C ILE A 47 19.80 8.64 1.46
N GLY A 48 19.77 7.34 1.23
CA GLY A 48 18.92 6.42 1.96
C GLY A 48 19.62 5.15 2.38
N LEU A 49 19.16 4.57 3.48
CA LEU A 49 19.56 3.27 3.97
C LEU A 49 18.32 2.49 4.37
N LYS A 50 18.16 1.30 3.82
CA LYS A 50 17.08 0.37 4.14
C LYS A 50 17.64 -0.92 4.69
N LEU A 51 17.14 -1.35 5.84
CA LEU A 51 17.46 -2.64 6.44
C LEU A 51 16.22 -3.53 6.42
N GLU A 52 16.36 -4.77 5.97
CA GLU A 52 15.26 -5.73 5.86
C GLU A 52 15.66 -7.06 6.48
N TYR A 53 14.85 -7.60 7.37
CA TYR A 53 14.90 -8.99 7.83
C TYR A 53 13.76 -9.77 7.18
N ILE A 54 14.09 -10.88 6.52
CA ILE A 54 13.15 -11.67 5.72
C ILE A 54 13.18 -13.12 6.19
N TYR A 55 12.00 -13.69 6.40
CA TYR A 55 11.77 -15.11 6.54
C TYR A 55 10.80 -15.58 5.46
N ASP A 56 11.12 -16.65 4.74
CA ASP A 56 10.24 -17.24 3.74
C ASP A 56 10.43 -18.75 3.69
N ASN A 57 9.43 -19.51 4.18
CA ASN A 57 9.35 -20.96 4.00
C ASN A 57 8.16 -21.36 3.11
N THR A 58 7.68 -20.43 2.28
CA THR A 58 6.54 -20.70 1.41
C THR A 58 6.92 -21.60 0.25
N HIS A 59 6.02 -22.52 -0.11
CA HIS A 59 6.15 -23.34 -1.31
C HIS A 59 4.88 -23.26 -2.15
N ASP A 60 5.05 -23.28 -3.47
CA ASP A 60 3.97 -23.20 -4.44
C ASP A 60 3.31 -24.59 -4.62
N ALA A 61 2.05 -24.73 -4.19
CA ALA A 61 1.28 -25.94 -4.41
C ALA A 61 0.59 -25.92 -5.79
N SER A 62 0.15 -24.74 -6.25
CA SER A 62 -0.42 -24.48 -7.57
C SER A 62 -0.29 -22.99 -7.91
N LEU A 63 -0.68 -22.56 -9.11
CA LEU A 63 -0.68 -21.15 -9.47
C LEU A 63 -1.63 -20.36 -8.54
N ASN A 64 -1.11 -19.32 -7.89
CA ASN A 64 -1.82 -18.53 -6.87
C ASN A 64 -2.18 -19.30 -5.57
N ILE A 65 -1.63 -20.49 -5.35
CA ILE A 65 -1.85 -21.30 -4.13
C ILE A 65 -0.50 -21.69 -3.53
N LYS A 66 -0.21 -21.11 -2.38
CA LYS A 66 1.01 -21.34 -1.60
C LYS A 66 0.67 -21.99 -0.27
N ASN A 67 1.66 -22.61 0.36
CA ASN A 67 1.59 -23.12 1.73
C ASN A 67 2.79 -22.60 2.53
N GLY A 68 2.59 -22.34 3.82
CA GLY A 68 3.66 -21.88 4.72
C GLY A 68 3.55 -20.40 5.06
N THR A 69 4.66 -19.80 5.48
CA THR A 69 4.74 -18.45 6.03
C THR A 69 5.86 -17.67 5.38
N ARG A 70 5.57 -16.41 5.05
CA ARG A 70 6.59 -15.43 4.67
C ARG A 70 6.33 -14.14 5.41
N TYR A 71 7.37 -13.53 5.93
CA TYR A 71 7.26 -12.20 6.52
C TYR A 71 8.54 -11.41 6.32
N LYS A 72 8.38 -10.10 6.36
CA LYS A 72 9.46 -9.14 6.29
C LYS A 72 9.23 -8.05 7.32
N ILE A 73 10.28 -7.71 8.06
CA ILE A 73 10.34 -6.51 8.90
C ILE A 73 11.40 -5.62 8.28
N TYR A 74 11.13 -4.33 8.16
CA TYR A 74 12.05 -3.39 7.55
C TYR A 74 12.04 -2.04 8.25
N THR A 75 13.19 -1.38 8.17
CA THR A 75 13.31 0.03 8.49
C THR A 75 14.03 0.74 7.37
N GLU A 76 13.61 1.95 7.06
CA GLU A 76 14.16 2.78 6.00
C GLU A 76 14.38 4.19 6.51
N PHE A 77 15.56 4.72 6.26
CA PHE A 77 15.95 6.06 6.60
C PHE A 77 16.35 6.78 5.32
N ILE A 78 15.75 7.93 5.05
CA ILE A 78 16.04 8.76 3.89
C ILE A 78 16.32 10.16 4.40
N ASN A 79 17.44 10.72 3.97
CA ASN A 79 17.83 12.07 4.32
C ASN A 79 18.01 12.90 3.04
N ARG A 80 17.30 14.02 2.95
CA ARG A 80 17.53 15.05 1.92
C ARG A 80 18.71 15.89 2.35
N PHE A 81 19.66 16.08 1.44
CA PHE A 81 20.85 16.89 1.67
C PHE A 81 21.04 17.85 0.50
N ASN A 82 21.78 18.93 0.74
CA ASN A 82 22.20 19.83 -0.32
C ASN A 82 23.73 19.86 -0.40
N LEU A 83 24.23 19.86 -1.63
CA LEU A 83 25.66 19.99 -1.92
C LEU A 83 25.79 20.75 -3.23
N GLN A 84 26.09 22.03 -3.16
CA GLN A 84 26.37 22.88 -4.30
C GLN A 84 27.88 23.15 -4.35
N VAL A 85 28.46 22.91 -5.53
CA VAL A 85 29.90 23.11 -5.79
C VAL A 85 30.12 24.07 -6.97
N ILE A 86 29.06 24.34 -7.74
CA ILE A 86 29.07 25.26 -8.89
C ILE A 86 28.41 26.56 -8.43
N ASP A 87 29.06 27.70 -8.70
CA ASP A 87 28.66 29.06 -8.28
C ASP A 87 28.69 29.32 -6.77
N GLY A 88 29.48 28.54 -6.02
CA GLY A 88 29.66 28.65 -4.57
C GLY A 88 29.72 27.26 -3.90
N PHE A 89 30.33 27.20 -2.72
CA PHE A 89 30.27 26.00 -1.88
C PHE A 89 29.15 26.16 -0.85
N GLU A 90 28.09 25.39 -1.00
CA GLU A 90 27.01 25.29 -0.02
C GLU A 90 26.80 23.82 0.32
N PHE A 91 26.86 23.48 1.61
CA PHE A 91 26.65 22.12 2.09
C PHE A 91 25.65 22.14 3.25
N SER A 92 24.53 21.46 3.04
CA SER A 92 23.60 21.10 4.10
C SER A 92 23.56 19.60 4.24
N ALA A 93 23.95 19.12 5.42
CA ALA A 93 24.00 17.69 5.71
C ALA A 93 22.59 17.07 5.82
N SER A 94 21.56 17.84 6.18
CA SER A 94 20.20 17.34 6.43
C SER A 94 19.16 18.46 6.33
N ASP A 95 18.44 18.50 5.21
CA ASP A 95 17.31 19.41 4.95
C ASP A 95 15.95 18.76 5.19
N GLY A 96 15.91 17.45 5.45
CA GLY A 96 14.69 16.69 5.60
C GLY A 96 14.97 15.23 5.88
N PHE A 97 14.35 14.68 6.93
CA PHE A 97 14.55 13.29 7.34
C PHE A 97 13.23 12.52 7.30
N THR A 98 13.27 11.35 6.67
CA THR A 98 12.19 10.38 6.62
C THR A 98 12.67 9.09 7.27
N GLY A 99 12.01 8.69 8.35
CA GLY A 99 12.13 7.36 8.93
C GLY A 99 10.87 6.55 8.67
N ILE A 100 11.03 5.27 8.36
CA ILE A 100 9.95 4.30 8.19
C ILE A 100 10.32 3.04 8.95
N ILE A 101 9.37 2.50 9.71
CA ILE A 101 9.44 1.16 10.28
C ILE A 101 8.17 0.43 9.87
N GLY A 102 8.30 -0.77 9.35
CA GLY A 102 7.14 -1.54 8.91
C GLY A 102 7.37 -3.04 8.84
N PHE A 103 6.27 -3.75 8.64
CA PHE A 103 6.26 -5.19 8.45
C PHE A 103 5.20 -5.59 7.42
N ASP A 104 5.42 -6.72 6.75
CA ASP A 104 4.43 -7.42 5.94
C ASP A 104 4.60 -8.91 6.21
N GLY A 105 3.56 -9.56 6.71
CA GLY A 105 3.52 -10.97 7.03
C GLY A 105 2.35 -11.65 6.33
N ARG A 106 2.58 -12.85 5.81
CA ARG A 106 1.60 -13.68 5.12
C ARG A 106 1.72 -15.12 5.58
N HIS A 107 0.60 -15.76 5.85
CA HIS A 107 0.53 -17.16 6.23
C HIS A 107 -0.53 -17.87 5.39
N TYR A 108 -0.23 -19.08 4.94
CA TYR A 108 -1.08 -19.85 4.04
C TYR A 108 -1.39 -21.21 4.64
N ILE A 109 -2.67 -21.41 4.97
CA ILE A 109 -3.18 -22.62 5.61
C ILE A 109 -3.85 -23.48 4.54
N PRO A 110 -3.33 -24.68 4.22
CA PRO A 110 -3.98 -25.59 3.28
C PRO A 110 -5.30 -26.09 3.86
N ILE A 111 -6.35 -26.10 3.05
CA ILE A 111 -7.71 -26.53 3.37
C ILE A 111 -8.19 -27.49 2.28
N LEU A 112 -8.92 -28.54 2.63
CA LEU A 112 -9.54 -29.46 1.66
C LEU A 112 -8.55 -30.02 0.61
N ASN A 113 -7.29 -30.27 0.96
CA ASN A 113 -6.19 -30.74 0.08
C ASN A 113 -5.73 -29.78 -1.04
N LYS A 114 -6.60 -28.96 -1.64
CA LYS A 114 -6.22 -28.02 -2.73
C LYS A 114 -6.59 -26.56 -2.47
N ALA A 115 -7.52 -26.29 -1.56
CA ALA A 115 -7.88 -24.92 -1.20
C ALA A 115 -6.85 -24.35 -0.23
N VAL A 116 -6.83 -23.03 -0.10
CA VAL A 116 -5.96 -22.34 0.86
C VAL A 116 -6.72 -21.19 1.51
N LEU A 117 -6.56 -21.05 2.82
CA LEU A 117 -6.87 -19.80 3.52
C LEU A 117 -5.58 -19.00 3.63
N ALA A 118 -5.52 -17.91 2.87
CA ALA A 118 -4.41 -16.98 2.86
C ALA A 118 -4.71 -15.84 3.84
N LEU A 119 -3.80 -15.62 4.78
CA LEU A 119 -3.86 -14.55 5.76
C LEU A 119 -2.71 -13.57 5.49
N ARG A 120 -2.97 -12.27 5.61
CA ARG A 120 -1.96 -11.21 5.52
C ARG A 120 -2.17 -10.20 6.63
N ALA A 121 -1.07 -9.71 7.18
CA ALA A 121 -1.04 -8.53 8.03
C ALA A 121 0.12 -7.64 7.58
N ALA A 122 -0.13 -6.35 7.41
CA ALA A 122 0.91 -5.39 7.05
C ALA A 122 0.68 -4.06 7.77
N GLY A 123 1.75 -3.42 8.18
CA GLY A 123 1.67 -2.12 8.83
C GLY A 123 2.99 -1.37 8.72
N ALA A 124 2.92 -0.06 8.69
CA ALA A 124 4.10 0.78 8.76
C ALA A 124 3.78 2.12 9.43
N THR A 125 4.78 2.71 10.03
CA THR A 125 4.74 4.04 10.61
C THR A 125 5.88 4.88 10.05
N SER A 126 5.58 6.13 9.70
CA SER A 126 6.56 7.10 9.22
C SER A 126 6.74 8.26 10.20
N PHE A 127 7.99 8.63 10.43
CA PHE A 127 8.42 9.69 11.34
C PHE A 127 9.54 10.55 10.71
N GLY A 128 9.91 11.63 11.37
CA GLY A 128 10.85 12.64 10.86
C GLY A 128 10.15 13.91 10.38
N SER A 129 10.94 14.85 9.83
CA SER A 129 10.44 16.13 9.30
C SER A 129 9.76 15.98 7.94
N GLU A 130 10.11 14.93 7.19
CA GLU A 130 9.56 14.61 5.88
C GLU A 130 8.92 13.21 5.91
N LYS A 131 7.60 13.11 6.08
CA LYS A 131 6.92 11.81 6.31
C LYS A 131 6.43 11.18 5.00
N MET A 132 6.14 9.88 5.09
CA MET A 132 5.38 9.12 4.10
C MET A 132 3.88 9.16 4.44
N LEU A 133 3.04 9.53 3.48
CA LEU A 133 1.58 9.45 3.59
C LEU A 133 1.08 8.16 2.93
N TYR A 134 0.33 7.35 3.70
CA TYR A 134 -0.25 6.10 3.24
C TYR A 134 -1.74 6.28 2.91
N TYR A 135 -2.15 5.89 1.71
CA TYR A 135 -3.54 5.86 1.27
C TYR A 135 -4.09 4.45 1.29
N LEU A 136 -5.10 4.18 2.12
CA LEU A 136 -5.78 2.89 2.13
C LEU A 136 -6.86 2.88 1.06
N GLY A 137 -7.04 1.74 0.40
CA GLY A 137 -8.14 1.52 -0.52
C GLY A 137 -7.72 0.77 -1.78
N GLY A 138 -8.72 0.20 -2.46
CA GLY A 138 -8.53 -0.44 -3.75
C GLY A 138 -7.71 -1.73 -3.70
N VAL A 139 -7.30 -2.16 -4.89
CA VAL A 139 -6.49 -3.35 -5.12
C VAL A 139 -5.30 -3.02 -6.02
N GLU A 140 -4.24 -3.81 -5.91
CA GLU A 140 -3.06 -3.66 -6.77
C GLU A 140 -3.43 -3.95 -8.23
N ASN A 141 -2.81 -3.22 -9.17
CA ASN A 141 -3.04 -3.39 -10.62
C ASN A 141 -4.52 -3.36 -11.04
N TRP A 142 -5.34 -2.57 -10.34
CA TRP A 142 -6.72 -2.33 -10.72
C TRP A 142 -6.77 -1.56 -12.05
N LEU A 143 -7.52 -2.08 -13.03
CA LEU A 143 -7.61 -1.47 -14.36
C LEU A 143 -8.32 -0.11 -14.39
N SER A 144 -9.22 0.16 -13.45
CA SER A 144 -9.97 1.42 -13.39
C SER A 144 -9.96 1.98 -11.96
N PRO A 145 -8.78 2.43 -11.48
CA PRO A 145 -8.64 2.88 -10.12
C PRO A 145 -9.40 4.19 -9.91
N LYS A 146 -10.29 4.20 -8.91
CA LYS A 146 -10.98 5.41 -8.46
C LYS A 146 -10.32 5.93 -7.19
N PHE A 147 -10.14 7.24 -7.11
CA PHE A 147 -9.63 7.92 -5.93
C PHE A 147 -10.75 8.69 -5.23
N ASN A 148 -10.82 8.60 -3.92
CA ASN A 148 -11.79 9.34 -3.12
C ASN A 148 -11.22 10.70 -2.72
N ASN A 149 -11.78 11.79 -3.26
CA ASN A 149 -11.39 13.17 -2.94
C ASN A 149 -12.14 13.75 -1.74
N THR A 150 -13.11 13.03 -1.17
CA THR A 150 -13.87 13.54 0.00
C THR A 150 -13.14 13.35 1.32
N THR A 151 -12.10 12.51 1.35
CA THR A 151 -11.27 12.30 2.54
C THR A 151 -10.12 13.30 2.50
N PRO A 152 -10.07 14.28 3.41
CA PRO A 152 -9.08 15.34 3.38
C PRO A 152 -7.67 14.77 3.52
N ILE A 153 -6.72 15.43 2.88
CA ILE A 153 -5.30 15.11 2.97
C ILE A 153 -4.64 16.31 3.64
N PRO A 154 -4.14 16.18 4.88
CA PRO A 154 -3.48 17.30 5.55
C PRO A 154 -2.21 17.73 4.81
N GLU A 155 -2.06 19.03 4.64
CA GLU A 155 -0.85 19.62 4.04
C GLU A 155 0.22 19.90 5.11
N ASP A 156 -0.17 20.12 6.37
CA ASP A 156 0.71 20.61 7.45
C ASP A 156 1.70 19.58 8.03
N PHE A 157 1.60 18.31 7.66
CA PHE A 157 2.38 17.25 8.30
C PHE A 157 3.74 16.98 7.63
N GLY A 158 4.11 17.78 6.62
CA GLY A 158 5.41 17.69 5.95
C GLY A 158 5.59 16.38 5.19
N TYR A 159 4.68 16.03 4.28
CA TYR A 159 4.78 14.78 3.52
C TYR A 159 5.69 14.93 2.30
N ALA A 160 6.81 14.21 2.28
CA ALA A 160 7.67 14.12 1.09
C ALA A 160 7.24 13.01 0.13
N TYR A 161 6.57 11.98 0.64
CA TYR A 161 6.20 10.80 -0.16
C TYR A 161 4.76 10.37 0.07
N LYS A 162 4.19 9.70 -0.94
CA LYS A 162 2.82 9.18 -0.95
C LYS A 162 2.84 7.75 -1.46
N ALA A 163 2.20 6.83 -0.75
CA ALA A 163 2.13 5.42 -1.12
C ALA A 163 0.71 4.88 -0.95
N ASN A 164 0.26 4.06 -1.91
CA ASN A 164 -1.01 3.35 -1.78
C ASN A 164 -0.80 2.05 -1.00
N VAL A 165 -1.63 1.85 0.02
CA VAL A 165 -1.78 0.60 0.76
C VAL A 165 -2.98 -0.14 0.19
N PHE A 166 -2.69 -1.03 -0.75
CA PHE A 166 -3.69 -1.86 -1.41
C PHE A 166 -4.21 -2.98 -0.51
N GLN A 167 -5.21 -3.69 -1.02
CA GLN A 167 -5.92 -4.80 -0.37
C GLN A 167 -6.99 -4.33 0.61
N MET A 168 -7.80 -3.38 0.17
CA MET A 168 -8.98 -2.89 0.88
C MET A 168 -10.15 -2.86 -0.11
N ARG A 169 -10.66 -4.04 -0.45
CA ARG A 169 -11.75 -4.21 -1.42
C ARG A 169 -13.07 -3.65 -0.84
N GLY A 170 -13.94 -3.17 -1.73
CA GLY A 170 -15.15 -2.42 -1.38
C GLY A 170 -14.92 -0.90 -1.29
N PHE A 171 -13.67 -0.44 -1.30
CA PHE A 171 -13.32 0.98 -1.25
C PHE A 171 -12.56 1.48 -2.47
N SER A 172 -12.71 2.78 -2.74
CA SER A 172 -11.83 3.51 -3.66
C SER A 172 -10.51 3.79 -2.94
N ASN A 173 -9.45 4.13 -3.66
CA ASN A 173 -8.21 4.60 -3.04
C ASN A 173 -8.50 5.84 -2.18
N ASN A 174 -7.73 6.02 -1.09
CA ASN A 174 -7.89 7.11 -0.13
C ASN A 174 -9.23 7.10 0.62
N ILE A 175 -9.72 5.93 1.04
CA ILE A 175 -10.83 5.88 2.01
C ILE A 175 -10.40 6.31 3.42
N ARG A 176 -9.14 6.01 3.76
CA ARG A 176 -8.44 6.45 4.97
C ARG A 176 -7.00 6.77 4.58
N ASN A 177 -6.42 7.75 5.25
CA ASN A 177 -5.01 8.09 5.06
C ASN A 177 -4.33 8.42 6.38
N GLY A 178 -3.00 8.29 6.41
CA GLY A 178 -2.23 8.46 7.63
C GLY A 178 -0.73 8.35 7.41
N ALA A 179 0.05 8.89 8.35
CA ALA A 179 1.48 8.59 8.46
C ALA A 179 1.74 7.18 9.03
N THR A 180 0.72 6.56 9.63
CA THR A 180 0.76 5.18 10.10
C THR A 180 -0.45 4.41 9.58
N PHE A 181 -0.25 3.14 9.24
CA PHE A 181 -1.33 2.24 8.86
C PHE A 181 -1.15 0.83 9.42
N LEU A 182 -2.27 0.11 9.50
CA LEU A 182 -2.33 -1.31 9.76
C LEU A 182 -3.44 -1.92 8.91
N VAL A 183 -3.16 -3.00 8.19
CA VAL A 183 -4.13 -3.76 7.41
C VAL A 183 -4.02 -5.25 7.70
N ALA A 184 -5.15 -5.94 7.69
CA ALA A 184 -5.26 -7.37 7.81
C ALA A 184 -6.22 -7.90 6.73
N ASN A 185 -5.86 -9.00 6.08
CA ASN A 185 -6.65 -9.62 5.04
C ASN A 185 -6.76 -11.12 5.30
N ALA A 186 -7.94 -11.68 5.08
CA ALA A 186 -8.19 -13.10 5.05
C ALA A 186 -8.88 -13.45 3.73
N GLU A 187 -8.38 -14.48 3.06
CA GLU A 187 -8.87 -14.86 1.74
C GLU A 187 -8.86 -16.37 1.56
N LEU A 188 -10.04 -16.94 1.40
CA LEU A 188 -10.24 -18.35 1.07
C LEU A 188 -10.21 -18.51 -0.45
N ARG A 189 -9.28 -19.32 -0.97
CA ARG A 189 -9.15 -19.63 -2.40
C ARG A 189 -9.48 -21.08 -2.65
N ILE A 190 -10.49 -21.33 -3.49
CA ILE A 190 -10.97 -22.67 -3.81
C ILE A 190 -10.78 -22.92 -5.31
N PRO A 191 -9.78 -23.72 -5.72
CA PRO A 191 -9.60 -24.12 -7.11
C PRO A 191 -10.58 -25.25 -7.48
N PHE A 192 -11.88 -24.93 -7.51
CA PHE A 192 -12.95 -25.94 -7.63
C PHE A 192 -12.79 -26.84 -8.88
N MET A 193 -12.32 -26.29 -10.00
CA MET A 193 -12.07 -27.06 -11.22
C MET A 193 -10.96 -28.11 -11.06
N GLN A 194 -9.96 -27.86 -10.20
CA GLN A 194 -8.94 -28.87 -9.92
C GLN A 194 -9.51 -30.07 -9.15
N TYR A 195 -10.61 -29.91 -8.40
CA TYR A 195 -11.28 -31.03 -7.75
C TYR A 195 -12.03 -31.91 -8.74
N ILE A 196 -12.65 -31.31 -9.75
CA ILE A 196 -13.42 -32.03 -10.78
C ILE A 196 -12.50 -32.66 -11.83
N LEU A 197 -11.58 -31.87 -12.41
CA LEU A 197 -10.75 -32.30 -13.55
C LEU A 197 -9.42 -32.93 -13.11
N GLY A 198 -8.99 -32.68 -11.88
CA GLY A 198 -7.64 -32.99 -11.41
C GLY A 198 -6.65 -31.83 -11.63
N LYS A 199 -5.56 -31.82 -10.85
CA LYS A 199 -4.61 -30.69 -10.77
C LYS A 199 -3.95 -30.34 -12.10
N ASN A 200 -3.68 -31.33 -12.95
CA ASN A 200 -2.87 -31.17 -14.17
C ASN A 200 -3.66 -31.34 -15.47
N ARG A 201 -5.01 -31.31 -15.43
CA ARG A 201 -5.85 -31.51 -16.61
C ARG A 201 -6.58 -30.23 -17.00
N GLY A 202 -6.98 -30.14 -18.27
CA GLY A 202 -7.68 -28.99 -18.85
C GLY A 202 -6.75 -27.86 -19.31
N SER A 203 -7.33 -26.85 -19.96
CA SER A 203 -6.61 -25.64 -20.38
C SER A 203 -6.11 -24.84 -19.16
N ALA A 204 -5.17 -23.92 -19.38
CA ALA A 204 -4.69 -23.03 -18.31
C ALA A 204 -5.81 -22.24 -17.63
N PHE A 205 -6.87 -21.91 -18.37
CA PHE A 205 -8.07 -21.27 -17.84
C PHE A 205 -8.76 -22.16 -16.80
N PHE A 206 -9.20 -23.37 -17.17
CA PHE A 206 -9.94 -24.24 -16.26
C PHE A 206 -9.09 -24.74 -15.11
N ARG A 207 -7.82 -25.09 -15.35
CA ARG A 207 -6.91 -25.58 -14.33
C ARG A 207 -6.66 -24.56 -13.20
N ASN A 208 -6.66 -23.28 -13.54
CA ASN A 208 -6.38 -22.20 -12.59
C ASN A 208 -7.65 -21.45 -12.13
N LEU A 209 -8.83 -21.86 -12.59
CA LEU A 209 -10.09 -21.24 -12.23
C LEU A 209 -10.38 -21.48 -10.74
N GLN A 210 -10.51 -20.38 -10.01
CA GLN A 210 -10.66 -20.33 -8.56
C GLN A 210 -11.83 -19.43 -8.21
N ILE A 211 -12.61 -19.86 -7.22
CA ILE A 211 -13.56 -18.99 -6.51
C ILE A 211 -12.86 -18.54 -5.23
N THR A 212 -13.01 -17.27 -4.90
CA THR A 212 -12.40 -16.69 -3.71
C THR A 212 -13.44 -15.98 -2.85
N GLY A 213 -13.35 -16.15 -1.52
CA GLY A 213 -14.07 -15.34 -0.55
C GLY A 213 -13.07 -14.57 0.28
N PHE A 214 -13.31 -13.28 0.56
CA PHE A 214 -12.35 -12.45 1.28
C PHE A 214 -12.98 -11.56 2.33
N PHE A 215 -12.15 -11.19 3.30
CA PHE A 215 -12.41 -10.21 4.34
C PHE A 215 -11.15 -9.36 4.55
N ASP A 216 -11.29 -8.06 4.46
CA ASP A 216 -10.23 -7.05 4.56
C ASP A 216 -10.57 -6.11 5.72
N ALA A 217 -9.58 -5.71 6.51
CA ALA A 217 -9.73 -4.73 7.58
C ALA A 217 -8.52 -3.79 7.59
N GLY A 218 -8.75 -2.50 7.78
CA GLY A 218 -7.71 -1.49 7.66
C GLY A 218 -7.92 -0.29 8.56
N LEU A 219 -6.81 0.26 9.02
CA LEU A 219 -6.69 1.45 9.87
C LEU A 219 -5.61 2.36 9.29
N ALA A 220 -5.87 3.66 9.25
CA ALA A 220 -4.87 4.67 8.95
C ALA A 220 -5.07 5.88 9.85
N TRP A 221 -3.98 6.46 10.34
CA TRP A 221 -4.07 7.59 11.26
C TRP A 221 -2.85 8.49 11.26
N HIS A 222 -3.06 9.65 11.87
CA HIS A 222 -2.06 10.68 12.10
C HIS A 222 -1.80 10.82 13.61
N GLY A 223 -0.53 10.91 14.01
CA GLY A 223 -0.13 11.06 15.42
C GLY A 223 0.08 9.75 16.18
N SER A 224 -0.14 9.77 17.50
CA SER A 224 0.23 8.68 18.42
C SER A 224 -0.65 7.43 18.32
N GLY A 225 -1.84 7.53 17.74
CA GLY A 225 -2.75 6.38 17.62
C GLY A 225 -3.99 6.66 16.77
N PRO A 226 -4.78 5.61 16.47
CA PRO A 226 -5.96 5.69 15.59
C PRO A 226 -7.03 6.69 16.03
N PHE A 227 -7.22 6.82 17.34
CA PHE A 227 -8.23 7.69 17.97
C PHE A 227 -7.66 9.04 18.43
N SER A 228 -6.47 9.42 17.97
CA SER A 228 -5.84 10.69 18.33
C SER A 228 -6.68 11.88 17.82
N PRO A 229 -6.88 12.95 18.61
CA PRO A 229 -7.59 14.15 18.18
C PRO A 229 -6.86 14.89 17.04
N LYS A 230 -5.56 14.60 16.83
CA LYS A 230 -4.80 15.09 15.66
C LYS A 230 -5.19 14.40 14.34
N ASN A 231 -6.16 13.50 14.36
CA ASN A 231 -6.61 12.80 13.17
C ASN A 231 -7.57 13.69 12.35
N PRO A 232 -7.12 14.23 11.19
CA PRO A 232 -7.89 15.13 10.32
C PRO A 232 -9.15 14.48 9.72
N LEU A 233 -9.30 13.16 9.83
CA LEU A 233 -10.49 12.42 9.39
C LEU A 233 -11.77 12.93 10.06
N ASN A 234 -11.62 13.68 11.15
CA ASN A 234 -12.73 14.20 11.92
C ASN A 234 -13.20 15.60 11.52
N THR A 235 -12.51 16.33 10.66
CA THR A 235 -12.87 17.73 10.35
C THR A 235 -13.17 17.93 8.88
N THR A 236 -14.39 18.35 8.58
CA THR A 236 -14.77 18.90 7.26
C THR A 236 -15.20 20.35 7.43
N THR A 237 -14.52 21.27 6.75
CA THR A 237 -14.93 22.66 6.69
C THR A 237 -15.98 22.82 5.60
N ILE A 238 -17.21 23.15 5.98
CA ILE A 238 -18.24 23.56 5.04
C ILE A 238 -18.25 25.09 5.03
N THR A 239 -17.81 25.69 3.93
CA THR A 239 -17.83 27.13 3.72
C THR A 239 -19.07 27.50 2.91
N SER A 240 -19.97 28.30 3.50
CA SER A 240 -20.99 29.02 2.74
C SER A 240 -20.56 30.48 2.64
N PRO A 241 -20.11 30.96 1.47
CA PRO A 241 -19.85 32.39 1.29
C PRO A 241 -21.12 33.20 1.62
N PRO A 242 -21.02 34.38 2.26
CA PRO A 242 -19.81 35.13 2.59
C PRO A 242 -19.37 35.13 4.07
N LEU A 243 -20.03 34.43 5.00
CA LEU A 243 -19.85 34.71 6.45
C LEU A 243 -19.86 33.52 7.42
N ILE A 244 -19.96 32.26 6.96
CA ILE A 244 -20.00 31.12 7.89
C ILE A 244 -19.02 30.04 7.45
N GLU A 245 -17.99 29.83 8.27
CA GLU A 245 -17.12 28.67 8.26
C GLU A 245 -17.59 27.74 9.39
N VAL A 246 -18.25 26.63 9.04
CA VAL A 246 -18.64 25.61 10.03
C VAL A 246 -17.59 24.52 10.01
N HIS A 247 -16.82 24.42 11.09
CA HIS A 247 -16.01 23.24 11.38
C HIS A 247 -16.92 22.16 11.95
N VAL A 248 -17.33 21.21 11.11
CA VAL A 248 -18.07 20.05 11.60
C VAL A 248 -17.06 18.97 11.98
N GLU A 249 -16.99 18.68 13.28
CA GLU A 249 -16.26 17.54 13.81
C GLU A 249 -17.12 16.26 13.67
N TYR A 250 -16.88 15.46 12.64
CA TYR A 250 -17.48 14.13 12.53
C TYR A 250 -16.53 13.10 13.15
N PHE A 251 -16.94 12.39 14.20
CA PHE A 251 -16.18 11.24 14.66
C PHE A 251 -16.29 10.11 13.62
N ARG A 252 -15.31 10.01 12.71
CA ARG A 252 -15.28 8.95 11.70
C ARG A 252 -14.44 7.80 12.23
N ASP A 253 -15.03 6.61 12.29
CA ASP A 253 -14.33 5.43 12.80
C ASP A 253 -13.06 5.20 11.95
N PRO A 254 -11.85 5.17 12.54
CA PRO A 254 -10.63 4.92 11.78
C PRO A 254 -10.63 3.53 11.13
N LEU A 255 -11.40 2.58 11.67
CA LEU A 255 -11.53 1.23 11.14
C LEU A 255 -12.46 1.19 9.93
N VAL A 256 -11.95 0.62 8.85
CA VAL A 256 -12.72 0.26 7.66
C VAL A 256 -12.57 -1.22 7.40
N MET A 257 -13.66 -1.87 6.98
CA MET A 257 -13.65 -3.30 6.66
C MET A 257 -14.28 -3.53 5.29
N GLY A 258 -13.83 -4.54 4.58
CA GLY A 258 -14.37 -4.94 3.28
C GLY A 258 -14.57 -6.45 3.25
N PHE A 259 -15.63 -6.92 2.60
CA PHE A 259 -15.82 -8.35 2.40
C PHE A 259 -16.43 -8.61 1.03
N GLY A 260 -16.28 -9.83 0.52
CA GLY A 260 -16.83 -10.15 -0.77
C GLY A 260 -16.39 -11.48 -1.34
N THR A 261 -16.66 -11.63 -2.63
CA THR A 261 -16.37 -12.83 -3.40
C THR A 261 -15.70 -12.45 -4.71
N GLY A 262 -14.97 -13.38 -5.30
CA GLY A 262 -14.26 -13.16 -6.54
C GLY A 262 -14.02 -14.44 -7.31
N VAL A 263 -13.64 -14.26 -8.57
CA VAL A 263 -13.22 -15.33 -9.47
C VAL A 263 -11.86 -14.99 -10.03
N ARG A 264 -10.98 -15.99 -10.07
CA ARG A 264 -9.61 -15.84 -10.55
C ARG A 264 -9.27 -16.92 -11.54
N THR A 265 -8.48 -16.59 -12.55
CA THR A 265 -8.02 -17.57 -13.53
C THR A 265 -6.81 -17.05 -14.29
N GLN A 266 -6.17 -17.93 -15.05
CA GLN A 266 -5.15 -17.54 -16.01
C GLN A 266 -5.76 -17.43 -17.42
N LEU A 267 -5.69 -16.24 -18.00
CA LEU A 267 -6.19 -15.93 -19.34
C LEU A 267 -5.04 -15.34 -20.18
N LEU A 268 -4.74 -15.95 -21.33
CA LEU A 268 -3.69 -15.49 -22.25
C LEU A 268 -2.31 -15.26 -21.59
N GLY A 269 -1.97 -16.08 -20.59
CA GLY A 269 -0.73 -15.95 -19.83
C GLY A 269 -0.81 -15.03 -18.60
N TYR A 270 -1.80 -14.15 -18.52
CA TYR A 270 -2.01 -13.24 -17.41
C TYR A 270 -2.91 -13.86 -16.34
N PHE A 271 -2.58 -13.64 -15.06
CA PHE A 271 -3.47 -14.02 -13.96
C PHE A 271 -4.46 -12.88 -13.73
N VAL A 272 -5.73 -13.15 -13.99
CA VAL A 272 -6.83 -12.17 -13.96
C VAL A 272 -7.68 -12.44 -12.72
N LYS A 273 -8.08 -11.36 -12.05
CA LYS A 273 -8.97 -11.40 -10.89
C LYS A 273 -10.16 -10.50 -11.12
N LEU A 274 -11.35 -11.04 -10.89
CA LEU A 274 -12.61 -10.30 -10.85
C LEU A 274 -13.18 -10.42 -9.45
N ASP A 275 -13.06 -9.36 -8.65
CA ASP A 275 -13.51 -9.33 -7.26
C ASP A 275 -14.72 -8.39 -7.12
N TYR A 276 -15.73 -8.82 -6.38
CA TYR A 276 -16.92 -8.04 -6.05
C TYR A 276 -17.01 -7.89 -4.53
N GLY A 277 -16.80 -6.66 -4.06
CA GLY A 277 -16.63 -6.37 -2.64
C GLY A 277 -17.57 -5.28 -2.11
N TRP A 278 -18.09 -5.50 -0.92
CA TRP A 278 -18.84 -4.54 -0.12
C TRP A 278 -17.93 -3.93 0.94
N GLY A 279 -17.93 -2.60 1.05
CA GLY A 279 -17.22 -1.90 2.13
C GLY A 279 -18.13 -1.67 3.34
N ILE A 280 -17.57 -1.67 4.53
CA ILE A 280 -18.18 -1.24 5.79
C ILE A 280 -17.36 -0.05 6.30
N ASP A 281 -17.96 1.13 6.20
CA ASP A 281 -17.36 2.37 6.73
C ASP A 281 -18.27 2.88 7.85
N THR A 282 -17.70 3.09 9.04
CA THR A 282 -18.44 3.63 10.20
C THR A 282 -19.69 2.79 10.49
N ARG A 283 -19.54 1.46 10.46
CA ARG A 283 -20.60 0.45 10.69
C ARG A 283 -21.73 0.44 9.65
N ILE A 284 -21.61 1.17 8.54
CA ILE A 284 -22.59 1.19 7.46
C ILE A 284 -22.02 0.45 6.25
N VAL A 285 -22.79 -0.51 5.74
CA VAL A 285 -22.49 -1.24 4.51
C VAL A 285 -22.69 -0.31 3.31
N GLN A 286 -21.64 -0.17 2.51
CA GLN A 286 -21.59 0.66 1.31
C GLN A 286 -22.04 -0.13 0.08
N ALA A 287 -22.35 0.60 -0.99
CA ALA A 287 -22.63 -0.02 -2.28
C ALA A 287 -21.42 -0.86 -2.75
N PRO A 288 -21.65 -2.06 -3.31
CA PRO A 288 -20.58 -2.93 -3.76
C PRO A 288 -19.82 -2.35 -4.93
N LYS A 289 -18.55 -2.75 -5.03
CA LYS A 289 -17.64 -2.36 -6.11
C LYS A 289 -17.09 -3.58 -6.81
N LEU A 290 -17.02 -3.49 -8.14
CA LEU A 290 -16.38 -4.48 -9.00
C LEU A 290 -14.94 -4.07 -9.29
N TYR A 291 -14.02 -5.01 -9.09
CA TYR A 291 -12.60 -4.85 -9.35
C TYR A 291 -12.16 -5.85 -10.41
N LEU A 292 -11.55 -5.33 -11.49
CA LEU A 292 -10.84 -6.12 -12.48
C LEU A 292 -9.36 -5.79 -12.37
N SER A 293 -8.54 -6.77 -11.97
CA SER A 293 -7.12 -6.57 -11.71
C SER A 293 -6.26 -7.71 -12.26
N PHE A 294 -4.97 -7.44 -12.41
CA PHE A 294 -3.98 -8.41 -12.84
C PHE A 294 -2.94 -8.70 -11.75
N GLY A 295 -2.43 -9.93 -11.75
CA GLY A 295 -1.37 -10.35 -10.84
C GLY A 295 -1.87 -11.29 -9.74
N MET A 296 -0.91 -11.81 -8.97
CA MET A 296 -1.13 -12.92 -8.04
C MET A 296 -1.20 -12.50 -6.56
N ASP A 297 -1.05 -11.22 -6.24
CA ASP A 297 -1.27 -10.78 -4.86
C ASP A 297 -2.79 -10.79 -4.54
N PHE A 298 -3.12 -10.61 -3.25
CA PHE A 298 -4.49 -10.57 -2.73
C PHE A 298 -5.43 -9.73 -3.59
#